data_AF-A0A0F2QIN1-F1
#
_entry.id   AF-A0A0F2QIN1-F1
#
_cell.length_a   1.000
_cell.length_b   1.000
_cell.length_c   1.000
_cell.angle_alpha   90.00
_cell.angle_beta   90.00
_cell.angle_gamma   90.00
#
_symmetry.space_group_name_H-M   'P 1'
#
loop_
_entity.id
_entity.type
_entity.pdbx_description
1 polymer ?
#
loop_
_entity_poly.entity_id
_entity_poly.type
_entity_poly.pdbx_seq_one_letter_code
_entity_poly.pdbx_strand_id
1 'polypeptide(L)'
;MVPIRSVDAAPVIARLVALIRILKNPEPHAKRLAHTIQRWQAKGEARPHVVPMAGRHRLDPELGLVASLLPQLLNDALKSWADTS
;
A
#
# COMPACT_ATOMS: atom_id res chain seq x y z
N MET A 1 -29.41 4.89 -22.20
CA MET A 1 -29.55 4.00 -21.02
C MET A 1 -28.20 3.35 -20.77
N VAL A 2 -27.44 3.78 -19.75
CA VAL A 2 -26.12 3.21 -19.43
C VAL A 2 -26.37 1.93 -18.62
N PRO A 3 -25.86 0.76 -19.03
CA PRO A 3 -26.08 -0.47 -18.27
C PRO A 3 -25.31 -0.37 -16.95
N ILE A 4 -26.03 -0.45 -15.83
CA ILE A 4 -25.45 -0.63 -14.50
C ILE A 4 -24.91 -2.06 -14.47
N ARG A 5 -23.59 -2.20 -14.64
CA ARG A 5 -22.95 -3.50 -14.47
C ARG A 5 -23.01 -3.86 -12.99
N SER A 6 -23.69 -4.95 -12.64
CA SER A 6 -23.65 -5.53 -11.29
C SER A 6 -22.21 -5.94 -10.98
N VAL A 7 -21.59 -5.26 -10.02
CA VAL A 7 -20.24 -5.61 -9.54
C VAL A 7 -20.40 -6.66 -8.45
N ASP A 8 -19.64 -7.76 -8.56
CA ASP A 8 -19.48 -8.67 -7.42
C ASP A 8 -18.78 -7.89 -6.29
N ALA A 9 -19.55 -7.51 -5.28
CA ALA A 9 -19.10 -6.66 -4.19
C ALA A 9 -18.28 -7.44 -3.16
N ALA A 10 -18.38 -8.77 -3.12
CA ALA A 10 -17.77 -9.57 -2.06
C ALA A 10 -16.23 -9.37 -1.96
N PRO A 11 -15.45 -9.35 -3.07
CA PRO A 11 -14.02 -9.07 -3.01
C PRO A 11 -13.68 -7.67 -2.47
N VAL A 12 -14.49 -6.67 -2.84
CA VAL A 12 -14.28 -5.28 -2.41
C VAL A 12 -14.54 -5.15 -0.91
N ILE A 13 -15.63 -5.73 -0.42
CA ILE A 13 -15.99 -5.76 1.00
C ILE A 13 -14.92 -6.50 1.80
N ALA A 14 -14.47 -7.67 1.33
CA ALA A 14 -13.41 -8.43 1.99
C ALA A 14 -12.12 -7.61 2.13
N ARG A 15 -11.74 -6.88 1.08
CA ARG A 15 -10.57 -5.99 1.09
C ARG A 15 -10.74 -4.81 2.04
N LEU A 16 -11.93 -4.21 2.09
CA LEU A 16 -12.24 -3.12 3.03
C LEU A 16 -12.17 -3.61 4.48
N VAL A 17 -12.75 -4.77 4.78
CA VAL A 17 -12.68 -5.39 6.12
C VAL A 17 -11.23 -5.68 6.52
N ALA A 18 -10.41 -6.19 5.60
CA ALA A 18 -8.99 -6.41 5.85
C ALA A 18 -8.25 -5.11 6.16
N LEU A 19 -8.53 -4.04 5.40
CA LEU A 19 -7.95 -2.71 5.64
C LEU A 19 -8.33 -2.19 7.03
N ILE A 20 -9.62 -2.24 7.39
CA ILE A 20 -10.10 -1.81 8.70
C ILE A 20 -9.41 -2.59 9.83
N ARG A 21 -9.20 -3.90 9.66
CA ARG A 21 -8.49 -4.72 10.66
C ARG A 21 -7.05 -4.25 10.85
N ILE A 22 -6.35 -3.90 9.77
CA ILE A 22 -4.98 -3.36 9.84
C ILE A 22 -4.99 -2.00 10.55
N LEU A 23 -5.90 -1.10 10.17
CA LEU A 23 -5.99 0.25 10.74
C LEU A 23 -6.36 0.25 12.23
N LYS A 24 -7.12 -0.75 12.70
CA LYS A 24 -7.47 -0.91 14.12
C LYS A 24 -6.28 -1.29 15.00
N ASN A 25 -5.26 -1.95 14.44
CA ASN A 25 -4.07 -2.34 15.19
C ASN A 25 -2.83 -2.31 14.28
N PRO A 26 -2.32 -1.12 13.91
CA PRO A 26 -1.32 -1.01 12.85
C PRO A 26 0.04 -1.58 13.26
N GLU A 27 0.41 -1.46 14.54
CA GLU A 27 1.75 -1.73 15.04
C GLU A 27 2.25 -3.17 14.78
N PRO A 28 1.49 -4.24 15.10
CA PRO A 28 1.94 -5.61 14.79
C PRO A 28 2.04 -5.88 13.29
N HIS A 29 1.19 -5.24 12.47
CA HIS A 29 1.24 -5.38 11.02
C HIS A 29 2.47 -4.67 10.43
N ALA A 30 2.80 -3.47 10.92
CA ALA A 30 4.01 -2.75 10.56
C ALA A 30 5.26 -3.56 10.92
N LYS A 31 5.33 -4.15 12.12
CA LYS A 31 6.45 -5.03 12.53
C LYS A 31 6.62 -6.23 11.61
N ARG A 32 5.52 -6.91 11.26
CA ARG A 32 5.56 -8.04 10.31
C ARG A 32 6.06 -7.62 8.92
N LEU A 33 5.64 -6.43 8.45
CA LEU A 33 6.11 -5.87 7.19
C LEU A 33 7.61 -5.58 7.24
N ALA A 34 8.08 -4.90 8.31
CA ALA A 34 9.50 -4.61 8.53
C ALA A 34 10.37 -5.87 8.54
N HIS A 35 9.95 -6.93 9.26
CA HIS A 35 10.66 -8.21 9.26
C HIS A 35 10.68 -8.87 7.88
N THR A 36 9.61 -8.73 7.10
CA THR A 36 9.56 -9.28 5.74
C THR A 36 10.51 -8.53 4.81
N ILE A 37 10.54 -7.21 4.89
CA ILE A 37 11.49 -6.35 4.19
C ILE A 37 12.93 -6.71 4.55
N GLN A 38 13.26 -6.82 5.85
CA GLN A 38 14.60 -7.21 6.29
C GLN A 38 15.02 -8.57 5.74
N ARG A 39 14.10 -9.54 5.70
CA ARG A 39 14.37 -10.85 5.09
C ARG A 39 14.64 -10.76 3.59
N TRP A 40 13.91 -9.92 2.86
CA TRP A 40 14.16 -9.70 1.43
C TRP A 40 15.53 -9.04 1.22
N GLN A 41 15.85 -8.03 2.01
CA GLN A 41 17.16 -7.36 1.95
C GLN A 41 18.30 -8.33 2.23
N ALA A 42 18.19 -9.18 3.25
CA ALA A 42 19.20 -10.19 3.60
C ALA A 42 19.39 -11.25 2.51
N LYS A 43 18.38 -11.47 1.66
CA LYS A 43 18.46 -12.36 0.49
C LYS A 43 19.06 -11.69 -0.76
N GLY A 44 19.37 -10.40 -0.70
CA GLY A 44 19.83 -9.63 -1.86
C GLY A 44 18.72 -9.34 -2.87
N GLU A 45 17.45 -9.37 -2.45
CA GLU A 45 16.33 -9.01 -3.33
C GLU A 45 16.39 -7.52 -3.71
N ALA A 46 15.84 -7.20 -4.88
CA ALA A 46 15.72 -5.83 -5.34
C ALA A 46 14.84 -5.00 -4.38
N ARG A 47 15.20 -3.72 -4.23
CA ARG A 47 14.43 -2.78 -3.43
C ARG A 47 12.98 -2.69 -3.94
N PRO A 48 11.95 -2.88 -3.08
CA PRO A 48 10.57 -2.69 -3.47
C PRO A 48 10.31 -1.24 -3.89
N HIS A 49 9.58 -1.06 -4.99
CA HIS A 49 9.11 0.26 -5.43
C HIS A 49 7.58 0.33 -5.29
N VAL A 50 7.10 1.27 -4.47
CA VAL A 50 5.67 1.48 -4.28
C VAL A 50 5.17 2.46 -5.33
N VAL A 51 4.43 1.95 -6.32
CA VAL A 51 3.90 2.75 -7.42
C VAL A 51 2.78 3.67 -6.92
N PRO A 52 2.78 4.96 -7.31
CA PRO A 52 1.70 5.86 -6.98
C PRO A 52 0.34 5.39 -7.52
N MET A 53 -0.74 5.50 -6.72
CA MET A 53 -2.07 4.98 -7.08
C MET A 53 -2.62 5.61 -8.38
N ALA A 54 -3.17 4.81 -9.31
CA ALA A 54 -3.83 5.37 -10.50
C ALA A 54 -5.16 6.05 -10.14
N GLY A 55 -5.58 7.06 -10.92
CA GLY A 55 -6.92 7.65 -10.78
C GLY A 55 -7.14 8.55 -9.55
N ARG A 56 -6.06 9.05 -8.90
CA ARG A 56 -6.13 9.95 -7.73
C ARG A 56 -6.98 11.21 -7.95
N HIS A 57 -7.07 11.71 -9.18
CA HIS A 57 -7.91 12.86 -9.54
C HIS A 57 -9.41 12.64 -9.34
N ARG A 58 -9.85 11.40 -9.09
CA ARG A 58 -11.25 11.04 -8.83
C ARG A 58 -11.57 10.96 -7.34
N LEU A 59 -10.55 11.06 -6.49
CA LEU A 59 -10.73 11.06 -5.04
C LEU A 59 -11.07 12.46 -4.57
N ASP A 60 -11.74 12.53 -3.42
CA ASP A 60 -11.84 13.77 -2.67
C ASP A 60 -10.42 14.36 -2.43
N PRO A 61 -10.21 15.69 -2.49
CA PRO A 61 -8.88 16.29 -2.38
C PRO A 61 -8.07 15.82 -1.17
N GLU A 62 -8.69 15.70 0.01
CA GLU A 62 -8.00 15.26 1.22
C GLU A 62 -7.49 13.81 1.06
N LEU A 63 -8.34 12.94 0.54
CA LEU A 63 -8.00 11.55 0.28
C LEU A 63 -6.97 11.42 -0.85
N GLY A 64 -7.03 12.30 -1.85
CA GLY A 64 -6.06 12.40 -2.93
C GLY A 64 -4.66 12.76 -2.44
N LEU A 65 -4.56 13.65 -1.44
CA LEU A 65 -3.30 13.97 -0.77
C LEU A 65 -2.74 12.75 -0.03
N VAL A 66 -3.55 12.10 0.81
CA VAL A 66 -3.12 10.90 1.55
C VAL A 66 -2.66 9.79 0.59
N ALA A 67 -3.44 9.52 -0.46
CA ALA A 67 -3.11 8.52 -1.47
C ALA A 67 -1.83 8.83 -2.26
N SER A 68 -1.43 10.11 -2.32
CA SER A 68 -0.18 10.54 -2.96
C SER A 68 1.01 10.45 -2.01
N LEU A 69 0.83 10.83 -0.74
CA LEU A 69 1.90 10.85 0.27
C LEU A 69 2.31 9.46 0.72
N LEU A 70 1.37 8.51 0.85
CA LEU A 70 1.68 7.18 1.36
C LEU A 70 2.73 6.40 0.54
N PRO A 71 2.61 6.30 -0.81
CA PRO A 71 3.67 5.70 -1.63
C PRO A 71 5.01 6.43 -1.49
N GLN A 72 5.00 7.76 -1.38
CA GLN A 72 6.21 8.56 -1.25
C GLN A 72 6.95 8.26 0.06
N LEU A 73 6.23 8.29 1.19
CA LEU A 73 6.79 7.97 2.52
C LEU A 73 7.36 6.55 2.58
N LEU A 74 6.66 5.58 1.98
CA LEU A 74 7.16 4.20 1.90
C LEU A 74 8.42 4.10 1.05
N ASN A 75 8.44 4.73 -0.13
CA ASN A 75 9.62 4.75 -0.97
C ASN A 75 10.79 5.43 -0.24
N ASP A 76 10.56 6.53 0.46
CA ASP A 76 11.58 7.24 1.24
C ASP A 76 12.13 6.37 2.38
N ALA A 77 11.28 5.66 3.12
CA ALA A 77 11.70 4.71 4.14
C ALA A 77 12.53 3.54 3.57
N LEU A 78 12.25 3.14 2.32
CA LEU A 78 12.99 2.10 1.62
C LEU A 78 14.30 2.60 1.00
N LYS A 79 14.63 3.90 1.04
CA LYS A 79 15.90 4.43 0.51
C LYS A 79 17.12 3.88 1.25
N SER A 80 16.98 3.46 2.51
CA SER A 80 18.07 2.85 3.28
C SER A 80 18.34 1.39 2.89
N TRP A 81 17.62 0.85 1.90
CA TRP A 81 17.99 -0.43 1.28
C TRP A 81 19.40 -0.25 0.73
N ALA A 82 20.38 -0.86 1.40
CA ALA A 82 21.79 -0.71 1.07
C ALA A 82 21.97 -0.79 -0.45
N ASP A 83 22.74 0.15 -1.00
CA ASP A 83 23.23 0.07 -2.37
C ASP A 83 24.17 -1.14 -2.43
N THR A 84 23.59 -2.34 -2.56
CA THR A 84 24.31 -3.54 -2.93
C THR A 84 24.60 -3.40 -4.43
N SER A 85 25.52 -2.50 -4.77
CA SER A 85 26.20 -2.45 -6.06
C SER A 85 27.64 -2.91 -5.88
#